data_AF-A0A940W2H3-F1
#
_entry.id   AF-A0A940W2H3-F1
#
_cell.length_a   1.000
_cell.length_b   1.000
_cell.length_c   1.000
_cell.angle_alpha   90.00
_cell.angle_beta   90.00
_cell.angle_gamma   90.00
#
_symmetry.space_group_name_H-M   'P 1'
#
loop_
_entity.id
_entity.type
_entity.pdbx_description
1 polymer ?
#
loop_
_entity_poly.entity_id
_entity_poly.type
_entity_poly.pdbx_seq_one_letter_code
_entity_poly.pdbx_strand_id
1 'polypeptide(L)'
;MPKAVKRVQKTENAVSAITRALRFEKTGKRYFALSAEKAMDPFARQVFALLADMEQKHFDDIQAISRKLEQEGKFPAVSTASSEGRMRLFKREYSRIKKEKAISGDSAVAMRKALGFEAEGREMYTRMSENATNRQEKTFFRILASEEQKHFDIIYEYLDFLEASGLRMGE
;
A
#
# COMPACT_ATOMS: atom_id res chain seq x y z
N MET A 1 1.70 -33.04 -25.93
CA MET A 1 1.96 -32.75 -24.51
C MET A 1 1.95 -31.23 -24.22
N PRO A 2 0.80 -30.59 -23.94
CA PRO A 2 0.73 -29.13 -23.71
C PRO A 2 0.61 -28.68 -22.23
N LYS A 3 0.44 -29.60 -21.27
CA LYS A 3 0.15 -29.24 -19.86
C LYS A 3 1.36 -28.72 -19.08
N ALA A 4 2.58 -29.15 -19.41
CA ALA A 4 3.78 -28.76 -18.67
C ALA A 4 4.23 -27.31 -18.97
N VAL A 5 4.23 -26.91 -20.25
CA VAL A 5 4.66 -25.57 -20.69
C VAL A 5 3.77 -24.46 -20.11
N LYS A 6 2.44 -24.67 -20.11
CA LYS A 6 1.49 -23.72 -19.49
C LYS A 6 1.64 -23.60 -17.98
N ARG A 7 2.15 -24.62 -17.31
CA ARG A 7 2.35 -24.62 -15.85
C ARG A 7 3.62 -23.84 -15.48
N VAL A 8 4.70 -24.01 -16.25
CA VAL A 8 5.98 -23.29 -16.04
C VAL A 8 5.83 -21.79 -16.26
N GLN A 9 5.26 -21.34 -17.39
CA GLN A 9 5.00 -19.92 -17.65
C GLN A 9 4.10 -19.25 -16.60
N LYS A 10 3.13 -19.98 -16.06
CA LYS A 10 2.24 -19.46 -15.00
C LYS A 10 2.97 -19.24 -13.69
N THR A 11 3.87 -20.15 -13.32
CA THR A 11 4.68 -20.00 -12.10
C THR A 11 5.67 -18.85 -12.23
N GLU A 12 6.28 -18.65 -13.41
CA GLU A 12 7.17 -17.52 -13.69
C GLU A 12 6.45 -16.16 -13.58
N ASN A 13 5.20 -16.07 -14.09
CA ASN A 13 4.40 -14.84 -13.99
C ASN A 13 4.03 -14.50 -12.54
N ALA A 14 3.67 -15.48 -11.72
CA ALA A 14 3.35 -15.27 -10.31
C ALA A 14 4.59 -14.86 -9.49
N VAL A 15 5.74 -15.50 -9.71
CA VAL A 15 7.02 -15.15 -9.06
C VAL A 15 7.46 -13.73 -9.46
N SER A 16 7.27 -13.35 -10.72
CA SER A 16 7.52 -11.99 -11.21
C SER A 16 6.61 -10.96 -10.53
N ALA A 17 5.31 -11.26 -10.38
CA ALA A 17 4.35 -10.37 -9.72
C ALA A 17 4.66 -10.18 -8.23
N ILE A 18 4.95 -11.25 -7.49
CA ILE A 18 5.32 -11.20 -6.06
C ILE A 18 6.63 -10.42 -5.86
N THR A 19 7.64 -10.65 -6.70
CA THR A 19 8.91 -9.92 -6.63
C THR A 19 8.70 -8.42 -6.87
N ARG A 20 7.86 -8.07 -7.84
CA ARG A 20 7.51 -6.66 -8.11
C ARG A 20 6.78 -6.03 -6.93
N ALA A 21 5.80 -6.72 -6.35
CA ALA A 21 5.05 -6.26 -5.18
C ALA A 21 5.98 -6.01 -3.97
N LEU A 22 6.89 -6.94 -3.65
CA LEU A 22 7.87 -6.76 -2.56
C LEU A 22 8.76 -5.53 -2.75
N ARG A 23 9.21 -5.25 -3.98
CA ARG A 23 10.03 -4.05 -4.26
C ARG A 23 9.20 -2.78 -4.14
N PHE A 24 7.95 -2.82 -4.57
CA PHE A 24 7.02 -1.71 -4.46
C PHE A 24 6.80 -1.35 -2.98
N GLU A 25 6.38 -2.31 -2.16
CA GLU A 25 6.15 -2.09 -0.73
C GLU A 25 7.38 -1.57 0.01
N LYS A 26 8.56 -2.14 -0.29
CA LYS A 26 9.81 -1.68 0.30
C LYS A 26 10.13 -0.22 -0.08
N THR A 27 9.77 0.19 -1.30
CA THR A 27 9.96 1.56 -1.77
C THR A 27 8.99 2.52 -1.09
N GLY A 28 7.71 2.14 -1.00
CA GLY A 28 6.66 2.90 -0.30
C GLY A 28 6.99 3.12 1.17
N LYS A 29 7.27 2.03 1.90
CA LYS A 29 7.73 2.08 3.30
C LYS A 29 8.89 3.06 3.48
N ARG A 30 9.93 2.93 2.65
CA ARG A 30 11.12 3.79 2.75
C ARG A 30 10.77 5.25 2.50
N TYR A 31 9.95 5.51 1.49
CA TYR A 31 9.53 6.87 1.17
C TYR A 31 8.75 7.49 2.34
N PHE A 32 7.77 6.78 2.89
CA PHE A 32 6.97 7.27 4.01
C PHE A 32 7.78 7.43 5.30
N ALA A 33 8.65 6.48 5.64
CA ALA A 33 9.53 6.62 6.81
C ALA A 33 10.42 7.87 6.72
N LEU A 34 11.08 8.09 5.58
CA LEU A 34 11.91 9.28 5.36
C LEU A 34 11.10 10.58 5.34
N SER A 35 9.84 10.51 4.89
CA SER A 35 8.96 11.68 4.87
C SER A 35 8.47 12.02 6.28
N ALA A 36 8.20 11.03 7.12
CA ALA A 36 7.91 11.22 8.53
C ALA A 36 9.08 11.89 9.26
N GLU A 37 10.32 11.42 9.05
CA GLU A 37 11.53 11.99 9.66
C GLU A 37 11.72 13.48 9.30
N LYS A 38 11.37 13.86 8.07
CA LYS A 38 11.59 15.22 7.54
C LYS A 38 10.42 16.18 7.78
N ALA A 39 9.21 15.66 7.98
CA ALA A 39 8.03 16.48 8.14
C ALA A 39 8.12 17.34 9.40
N MET A 40 8.01 18.66 9.24
CA MET A 40 7.89 19.60 10.36
C MET A 40 6.46 19.61 10.92
N ASP A 41 5.47 19.50 10.02
CA ASP A 41 4.05 19.37 10.32
C ASP A 41 3.79 18.08 11.15
N PRO A 42 3.31 18.21 12.41
CA PRO A 42 3.08 17.06 13.29
C PRO A 42 2.01 16.09 12.78
N PHE A 43 0.97 16.61 12.11
CA PHE A 43 -0.07 15.80 11.50
C PHE A 43 0.52 14.98 10.36
N ALA A 44 1.23 15.64 9.43
CA ALA A 44 1.83 14.97 8.27
C ALA A 44 2.86 13.91 8.69
N ARG A 45 3.69 14.23 9.70
CA ARG A 45 4.66 13.28 10.28
C ARG A 45 3.98 11.98 10.73
N GLN A 46 2.86 12.10 11.45
CA GLN A 46 2.15 10.92 11.96
C GLN A 46 1.43 10.15 10.87
N VAL A 47 0.85 10.83 9.88
CA VAL A 47 0.24 10.16 8.72
C VAL A 47 1.31 9.37 7.96
N PHE A 48 2.48 9.96 7.68
CA PHE A 48 3.57 9.24 7.04
C PHE A 48 4.07 8.04 7.86
N ALA A 49 4.21 8.19 9.18
CA ALA A 49 4.60 7.06 10.04
C ALA A 49 3.56 5.93 9.98
N LEU A 50 2.27 6.27 10.01
CA LEU A 50 1.18 5.30 9.91
C LEU A 50 1.20 4.56 8.56
N LEU A 51 1.40 5.27 7.44
CA LEU A 51 1.51 4.67 6.11
C LEU A 51 2.74 3.76 6.01
N ALA A 52 3.90 4.17 6.53
CA ALA A 52 5.09 3.32 6.56
C ALA A 52 4.85 2.00 7.31
N ASP A 53 4.07 2.05 8.39
CA ASP A 53 3.66 0.86 9.14
C ASP A 53 2.66 -0.01 8.39
N MET A 54 1.84 0.55 7.49
CA MET A 54 0.92 -0.22 6.64
C MET A 54 1.68 -0.92 5.52
N GLU A 55 2.58 -0.22 4.81
CA GLU A 55 3.40 -0.83 3.75
C GLU A 55 4.33 -1.93 4.29
N GLN A 56 4.80 -1.79 5.54
CA GLN A 56 5.53 -2.88 6.18
C GLN A 56 4.65 -4.13 6.34
N LYS A 57 3.37 -3.98 6.71
CA LYS A 57 2.46 -5.12 6.85
C LYS A 57 2.11 -5.74 5.50
N HIS A 58 1.94 -4.93 4.44
CA HIS A 58 1.82 -5.42 3.08
C HIS A 58 3.05 -6.24 2.68
N PHE A 59 4.25 -5.69 2.89
CA PHE A 59 5.51 -6.38 2.61
C PHE A 59 5.59 -7.74 3.32
N ASP A 60 5.24 -7.79 4.61
CA ASP A 60 5.29 -9.01 5.42
C ASP A 60 4.30 -10.07 4.92
N ASP A 61 3.07 -9.66 4.55
CA ASP A 61 2.06 -10.54 3.98
C ASP A 61 2.55 -11.12 2.63
N ILE A 62 3.09 -10.27 1.74
CA ILE A 62 3.63 -10.72 0.44
C ILE A 62 4.82 -11.65 0.66
N GLN A 63 5.70 -11.34 1.60
CA GLN A 63 6.89 -12.15 1.87
C GLN A 63 6.53 -13.52 2.43
N ALA A 64 5.51 -13.59 3.29
CA ALA A 64 4.97 -14.85 3.78
C ALA A 64 4.37 -15.70 2.64
N ILE A 65 3.67 -15.06 1.70
CA ILE A 65 3.15 -15.72 0.50
C ILE A 65 4.28 -16.23 -0.40
N SER A 66 5.33 -15.42 -0.65
CA SER A 66 6.50 -15.81 -1.44
C SER A 66 7.14 -17.09 -0.88
N ARG A 67 7.40 -17.11 0.43
CA ARG A 67 7.98 -18.29 1.09
C ARG A 67 7.13 -19.54 0.93
N LYS A 68 5.81 -19.44 1.09
CA LYS A 68 4.90 -20.59 0.91
C LYS A 68 4.84 -21.05 -0.54
N LEU A 69 4.84 -20.12 -1.50
CA LEU A 69 4.92 -20.44 -2.93
C LEU A 69 6.21 -21.18 -3.28
N GLU A 70 7.35 -20.76 -2.75
CA GLU A 70 8.65 -21.40 -2.95
C GLU A 70 8.70 -22.82 -2.36
N GLN A 71 8.11 -23.02 -1.18
CA GLN A 71 8.12 -24.29 -0.48
C GLN A 71 7.12 -25.31 -1.05
N GLU A 72 5.89 -24.87 -1.35
CA GLU A 72 4.77 -25.76 -1.68
C GLU A 72 4.39 -25.72 -3.18
N GLY A 73 4.92 -24.76 -3.94
CA GLY A 73 4.58 -24.55 -5.34
C GLY A 73 3.14 -24.10 -5.58
N LYS A 74 2.44 -23.65 -4.54
CA LYS A 74 1.01 -23.28 -4.57
C LYS A 74 0.77 -21.98 -3.81
N PHE A 75 -0.13 -21.16 -4.35
CA PHE A 75 -0.55 -19.93 -3.67
C PHE A 75 -1.37 -20.32 -2.42
N PRO A 76 -1.01 -19.82 -1.23
CA PRO A 76 -1.69 -20.19 0.01
C PRO A 76 -3.12 -19.65 0.06
N ALA A 77 -3.95 -20.20 0.94
CA ALA A 77 -5.27 -19.64 1.20
C ALA A 77 -5.14 -18.22 1.78
N VAL A 78 -5.92 -17.29 1.23
CA VAL A 78 -5.96 -15.88 1.64
C VAL A 78 -7.21 -15.66 2.47
N SER A 79 -7.02 -15.08 3.65
CA SER A 79 -8.09 -14.67 4.56
C SER A 79 -8.17 -13.15 4.63
N THR A 80 -9.37 -12.60 4.74
CA THR A 80 -9.59 -11.16 4.93
C THR A 80 -9.27 -10.70 6.35
N ALA A 81 -9.13 -11.62 7.32
CA ALA A 81 -8.99 -11.26 8.73
C ALA A 81 -7.77 -10.35 9.02
N SER A 82 -6.63 -10.58 8.33
CA SER A 82 -5.44 -9.73 8.45
C SER A 82 -5.73 -8.31 7.96
N SER A 83 -6.31 -8.20 6.76
CA SER A 83 -6.75 -6.94 6.15
C SER A 83 -7.75 -6.18 7.03
N GLU A 84 -8.79 -6.86 7.50
CA GLU A 84 -9.81 -6.24 8.36
C GLU A 84 -9.22 -5.72 9.68
N GLY A 85 -8.33 -6.50 10.32
CA GLY A 85 -7.62 -6.08 11.52
C GLY A 85 -6.74 -4.86 11.28
N ARG A 86 -5.96 -4.88 10.19
CA ARG A 86 -5.10 -3.78 9.77
C ARG A 86 -5.90 -2.53 9.45
N MET A 87 -7.00 -2.63 8.70
CA MET A 87 -7.87 -1.50 8.36
C MET A 87 -8.59 -0.91 9.57
N ARG A 88 -8.99 -1.73 10.55
CA ARG A 88 -9.52 -1.22 11.83
C ARG A 88 -8.46 -0.41 12.58
N LEU A 89 -7.23 -0.89 12.65
CA LEU A 89 -6.11 -0.16 13.27
C LEU A 89 -5.83 1.13 12.52
N PHE A 90 -5.70 1.07 11.18
CA PHE A 90 -5.45 2.22 10.32
C PHE A 90 -6.49 3.32 10.53
N LYS A 91 -7.78 2.98 10.47
CA LYS A 91 -8.88 3.92 10.70
C LYS A 91 -8.82 4.54 12.10
N ARG A 92 -8.52 3.73 13.13
CA ARG A 92 -8.42 4.21 14.52
C ARG A 92 -7.28 5.21 14.68
N GLU A 93 -6.08 4.87 14.20
CA GLU A 93 -4.91 5.73 14.33
C GLU A 93 -5.08 7.01 13.51
N TYR A 94 -5.60 6.92 12.28
CA TYR A 94 -5.90 8.11 11.49
C TYR A 94 -6.93 9.02 12.18
N SER A 95 -7.99 8.44 12.76
CA SER A 95 -8.98 9.21 13.53
C SER A 95 -8.39 9.88 14.77
N ARG A 96 -7.33 9.30 15.37
CA ARG A 96 -6.59 9.91 16.48
C ARG A 96 -5.77 11.10 15.98
N ILE A 97 -5.04 10.92 14.89
CA ILE A 97 -4.20 11.96 14.26
C ILE A 97 -5.07 13.14 13.81
N LYS A 98 -6.25 12.87 13.23
CA LYS A 98 -7.20 13.90 12.76
C LYS A 98 -7.73 14.84 13.85
N LYS A 99 -7.62 14.46 15.12
CA LYS A 99 -8.00 15.36 16.23
C LYS A 99 -6.94 16.41 16.54
N GLU A 100 -5.76 16.34 15.92
CA GLU A 100 -4.72 17.34 16.07
C GLU A 100 -5.03 18.60 15.26
N LYS A 101 -4.74 19.76 15.85
CA LYS A 101 -5.12 21.07 15.30
C LYS A 101 -3.97 21.81 14.61
N ALA A 102 -2.76 21.25 14.63
CA ALA A 102 -1.57 21.89 14.08
C ALA A 102 -1.24 21.30 12.71
N ILE A 103 -1.73 21.96 11.66
CA ILE A 103 -1.41 21.67 10.26
C ILE A 103 -0.80 22.95 9.68
N SER A 104 0.45 22.88 9.21
CA SER A 104 1.16 24.04 8.63
C SER A 104 1.15 24.04 7.11
N GLY A 105 0.97 22.88 6.48
CA GLY A 105 0.99 22.73 5.02
C GLY A 105 2.38 22.49 4.42
N ASP A 106 3.47 22.59 5.20
CA ASP A 106 4.85 22.43 4.71
C ASP A 106 5.13 21.06 4.07
N SER A 107 4.31 20.06 4.38
CA SER A 107 4.42 18.71 3.82
C SER A 107 3.60 18.50 2.53
N ALA A 108 2.98 19.54 1.96
CA ALA A 108 2.10 19.41 0.79
C ALA A 108 2.77 18.73 -0.42
N VAL A 109 4.02 19.10 -0.73
CA VAL A 109 4.79 18.49 -1.84
C VAL A 109 5.01 16.99 -1.59
N ALA A 110 5.45 16.61 -0.39
CA ALA A 110 5.67 15.22 -0.03
C ALA A 110 4.35 14.41 -0.04
N MET A 111 3.24 15.02 0.39
CA MET A 111 1.92 14.42 0.37
C MET A 111 1.37 14.24 -1.05
N ARG A 112 1.61 15.17 -1.98
CA ARG A 112 1.26 14.97 -3.40
C ARG A 112 1.99 13.79 -4.03
N LYS A 113 3.28 13.65 -3.71
CA LYS A 113 4.06 12.49 -4.17
C LYS A 113 3.58 11.18 -3.51
N ALA A 114 3.20 11.22 -2.23
CA ALA A 114 2.58 10.10 -1.55
C ALA A 114 1.27 9.68 -2.22
N LEU A 115 0.41 10.64 -2.54
CA LEU A 115 -0.84 10.40 -3.27
C LEU A 115 -0.62 9.70 -4.61
N GLY A 116 0.40 10.13 -5.36
CA GLY A 116 0.80 9.49 -6.61
C GLY A 116 1.29 8.05 -6.41
N PHE A 117 2.03 7.80 -5.32
CA PHE A 117 2.50 6.46 -4.97
C PHE A 117 1.33 5.51 -4.67
N GLU A 118 0.36 5.94 -3.85
CA GLU A 118 -0.83 5.13 -3.56
C GLU A 118 -1.66 4.84 -4.81
N ALA A 119 -1.79 5.83 -5.71
CA ALA A 119 -2.48 5.64 -6.99
C ALA A 119 -1.77 4.60 -7.87
N GLU A 120 -0.45 4.63 -7.94
CA GLU A 120 0.37 3.64 -8.66
C GLU A 120 0.20 2.24 -8.05
N GLY A 121 0.24 2.13 -6.71
CA GLY A 121 0.05 0.88 -5.98
C GLY A 121 -1.32 0.26 -6.25
N ARG A 122 -2.39 1.05 -6.09
CA ARG A 122 -3.77 0.66 -6.42
C ARG A 122 -3.88 0.11 -7.84
N GLU A 123 -3.36 0.84 -8.82
CA GLU A 123 -3.45 0.46 -10.23
C GLU A 123 -2.62 -0.80 -10.54
N MET A 124 -1.40 -0.88 -9.96
CA MET A 124 -0.55 -2.05 -10.06
C MET A 124 -1.26 -3.30 -9.53
N TYR A 125 -1.80 -3.24 -8.31
CA TYR A 125 -2.46 -4.38 -7.68
C TYR A 125 -3.78 -4.76 -8.35
N THR A 126 -4.52 -3.78 -8.87
CA THR A 126 -5.70 -4.04 -9.70
C THR A 126 -5.34 -4.87 -10.93
N ARG A 127 -4.30 -4.46 -11.67
CA ARG A 127 -3.81 -5.22 -12.85
C ARG A 127 -3.27 -6.59 -12.49
N MET A 128 -2.54 -6.72 -11.36
CA MET A 128 -2.05 -8.02 -10.90
C MET A 128 -3.21 -8.96 -10.57
N SER A 129 -4.23 -8.45 -9.88
CA SER A 129 -5.47 -9.18 -9.59
C SER A 129 -6.18 -9.64 -10.86
N GLU A 130 -6.37 -8.75 -11.84
CA GLU A 130 -7.05 -9.05 -13.11
C GLU A 130 -6.34 -10.15 -13.90
N ASN A 131 -5.01 -10.08 -13.97
CA ASN A 131 -4.16 -11.03 -14.69
C ASN A 131 -3.91 -12.35 -13.93
N ALA A 132 -4.22 -12.39 -12.63
CA ALA A 132 -4.05 -13.60 -11.83
C ALA A 132 -5.01 -14.71 -12.25
N THR A 133 -4.46 -15.92 -12.44
CA THR A 133 -5.27 -17.11 -12.78
C THR A 133 -5.65 -17.93 -11.55
N ASN A 134 -4.89 -17.80 -10.45
CA ASN A 134 -5.24 -18.41 -9.18
C ASN A 134 -6.24 -17.52 -8.43
N ARG A 135 -7.32 -18.12 -7.90
CA ARG A 135 -8.36 -17.38 -7.17
C ARG A 135 -7.86 -16.72 -5.88
N GLN A 136 -6.92 -17.36 -5.19
CA GLN A 136 -6.32 -16.83 -3.96
C GLN A 136 -5.42 -15.63 -4.29
N GLU A 137 -4.57 -15.75 -5.31
CA GLU A 137 -3.74 -14.66 -5.82
C GLU A 137 -4.57 -13.44 -6.26
N LYS A 138 -5.63 -13.67 -7.05
CA LYS A 138 -6.60 -12.63 -7.44
C LYS A 138 -7.20 -11.95 -6.21
N THR A 139 -7.62 -12.74 -5.22
CA THR A 139 -8.22 -12.20 -3.99
C THR A 139 -7.22 -11.36 -3.21
N PHE A 140 -5.98 -11.84 -3.07
CA PHE A 140 -4.91 -11.14 -2.37
C PHE A 140 -4.59 -9.78 -2.98
N PHE A 141 -4.32 -9.72 -4.29
CA PHE A 141 -4.02 -8.45 -4.94
C PHE A 141 -5.22 -7.50 -4.97
N ARG A 142 -6.46 -8.02 -5.03
CA ARG A 142 -7.65 -7.18 -4.88
C ARG A 142 -7.76 -6.56 -3.49
N ILE A 143 -7.35 -7.28 -2.44
CA ILE A 143 -7.30 -6.76 -1.07
C ILE A 143 -6.29 -5.62 -1.00
N LEU A 144 -5.04 -5.84 -1.45
CA LEU A 144 -4.02 -4.79 -1.46
C LEU A 144 -4.47 -3.55 -2.25
N ALA A 145 -5.03 -3.72 -3.44
CA ALA A 145 -5.58 -2.60 -4.22
C ALA A 145 -6.65 -1.78 -3.46
N SER A 146 -7.49 -2.45 -2.68
CA SER A 146 -8.51 -1.79 -1.86
C SER A 146 -7.91 -1.06 -0.67
N GLU A 147 -6.79 -1.52 -0.13
CA GLU A 147 -6.08 -0.87 0.98
C GLU A 147 -5.32 0.36 0.48
N GLU A 148 -4.63 0.29 -0.66
CA GLU A 148 -3.99 1.47 -1.27
C GLU A 148 -5.02 2.55 -1.64
N GLN A 149 -6.24 2.16 -2.03
CA GLN A 149 -7.31 3.14 -2.21
C GLN A 149 -7.64 3.86 -0.90
N LYS A 150 -7.61 3.16 0.25
CA LYS A 150 -7.89 3.79 1.55
C LYS A 150 -6.75 4.68 2.00
N HIS A 151 -5.51 4.31 1.70
CA HIS A 151 -4.35 5.17 1.91
C HIS A 151 -4.46 6.44 1.04
N PHE A 152 -4.78 6.27 -0.25
CA PHE A 152 -5.03 7.39 -1.17
C PHE A 152 -6.11 8.33 -0.63
N ASP A 153 -7.27 7.79 -0.20
CA ASP A 153 -8.40 8.58 0.28
C ASP A 153 -7.99 9.54 1.41
N ILE A 154 -7.17 9.09 2.37
CA ILE A 154 -6.77 9.91 3.52
C ILE A 154 -5.73 10.98 3.16
N ILE A 155 -4.85 10.70 2.19
CA ILE A 155 -3.86 11.68 1.71
C ILE A 155 -4.57 12.74 0.90
N TYR A 156 -5.55 12.33 0.08
CA TYR A 156 -6.38 13.24 -0.69
C TYR A 156 -7.17 14.17 0.24
N GLU A 157 -7.81 13.64 1.28
CA GLU A 157 -8.54 14.43 2.28
C GLU A 157 -7.64 15.49 2.95
N TYR A 158 -6.40 15.12 3.28
CA TYR A 158 -5.44 16.08 3.83
C TYR A 158 -5.08 17.19 2.83
N LEU A 159 -4.78 16.83 1.58
CA LEU A 159 -4.43 17.81 0.54
C LEU A 159 -5.60 18.74 0.22
N ASP A 160 -6.82 18.20 0.16
CA ASP A 160 -8.06 18.96 -0.01
C ASP A 160 -8.28 19.95 1.16
N PHE A 161 -8.02 19.51 2.40
CA PHE A 161 -8.06 20.40 3.57
C PHE A 161 -7.04 21.54 3.48
N LEU A 162 -5.79 21.28 3.05
CA LEU A 162 -4.79 22.34 2.87
C LEU A 162 -5.24 23.37 1.83
N GLU A 163 -5.82 22.91 0.74
CA GLU A 163 -6.34 23.77 -0.32
C GLU A 163 -7.51 24.63 0.17
N ALA A 164 -8.51 24.00 0.81
CA ALA A 164 -9.66 24.70 1.39
C ALA A 164 -9.26 25.70 2.49
N SER A 165 -8.15 25.45 3.19
CA SER A 165 -7.66 26.31 4.28
C SER A 165 -6.67 27.38 3.80
N GLY A 166 -6.36 27.45 2.50
CA GLY A 166 -5.37 28.40 1.97
C GLY A 166 -3.92 28.12 2.41
N LEU A 167 -3.65 26.93 2.95
CA LEU A 167 -2.34 26.48 3.43
C LEU A 167 -1.48 25.81 2.34
N ARG A 168 -1.98 25.78 1.09
CA ARG A 168 -1.26 25.23 -0.06
C ARG A 168 -0.14 26.19 -0.49
N MET A 169 0.97 26.19 0.26
CA MET A 169 2.18 26.93 -0.10
C MET A 169 3.10 26.03 -0.95
N GLY A 170 3.35 26.45 -2.19
CA GLY A 170 4.33 25.83 -3.11
C GLY A 170 3.70 25.09 -4.27
N GLU A 171 3.72 25.73 -5.44
CA GLU A 171 3.70 25.09 -6.76
C GLU A 171 4.96 24.24 -6.96
#